data_AF-A0A8S2DE16-F1
#
_entry.id   AF-A0A8S2DE16-F1
#
_cell.length_a   1.000
_cell.length_b   1.000
_cell.length_c   1.000
_cell.angle_alpha   90.00
_cell.angle_beta   90.00
_cell.angle_gamma   90.00
#
_symmetry.space_group_name_H-M   'P 1'
#
loop_
_entity.id
_entity.type
_entity.pdbx_description
1 polymer ?
#
loop_
_entity_poly.entity_id
_entity_poly.type
_entity_poly.pdbx_seq_one_letter_code
_entity_poly.pdbx_strand_id
1 'polypeptide(L)'
;MELLLQQLNEYKNNIYSLANHYHLHIGYHSNLPLLVLNYHVVASPKDHPVVNICRGLVLEYKKIDETDLQFISIVAKGFNRFFYYSEHTQIINSTVETIQAYDKVDGTYMLLFYFNGQWIMCTRHNFSEDYVVPNEVTYEQLFVKTSGFSNMDDFQKFCNAYCDIHTTYLFELCSMLNRIITPYETPKLYLLGFIKYENNEWKENYKNVDEVMSMVNKLQCNGLKISSVPHRLFDNWKSLNIEMNHLTINDPLFEGFVCYTNNIERFKFKNPIYQLFHRLKYRGWHTANAAILLPWLTHLDTFLPLIPVPQYELEYISQIIQDLKSNLEIGYNSLANTWSKYEESNDSHSLFHDHPLKALLYTKLKFPELELKDIWNNPKFDKLKLNYITGLQSSSKDYCKLNLLDFKQPHNNDTNGLAEIHPIIDEKSNKFIVHCYCSHKMNYIRLKRNRTIPKACFCGHLTGLTKTYFIGTKLWVCENEKYCPGTMESRPDGSPLGIPASPFCKQLRLMSHELINRLINQNLWSYNKINLELGSLLKLSPQNMHMAQLGISECLRCIQHLQSLTEGVTV
;
A
#
# COMPACT_ATOMS: atom_id res chain seq x y z
N MET A 1 23.19 3.57 -20.08
CA MET A 1 23.22 5.05 -20.05
C MET A 1 23.02 5.64 -21.42
N GLU A 2 23.74 5.18 -22.44
CA GLU A 2 23.55 5.61 -23.83
C GLU A 2 22.09 5.55 -24.29
N LEU A 3 21.39 4.45 -24.04
CA LEU A 3 19.97 4.32 -24.39
C LEU A 3 19.09 5.41 -23.75
N LEU A 4 19.39 5.83 -22.51
CA LEU A 4 18.65 6.93 -21.88
C LEU A 4 18.90 8.24 -22.61
N LEU A 5 20.15 8.54 -22.95
CA LEU A 5 20.49 9.77 -23.68
C LEU A 5 19.87 9.77 -25.07
N GLN A 6 19.84 8.61 -25.75
CA GLN A 6 19.12 8.44 -27.00
C GLN A 6 17.62 8.72 -26.84
N GLN A 7 16.97 8.14 -25.83
CA GLN A 7 15.55 8.36 -25.56
C GLN A 7 15.27 9.83 -25.19
N LEU A 8 16.11 10.46 -24.37
CA LEU A 8 15.99 11.88 -24.07
C LEU A 8 16.10 12.73 -25.35
N ASN A 9 17.06 12.42 -26.24
CA ASN A 9 17.18 13.11 -27.53
C ASN A 9 15.93 12.93 -28.42
N GLU A 10 15.35 11.73 -28.47
CA GLU A 10 14.08 11.46 -29.18
C GLU A 10 12.93 12.33 -28.63
N TYR A 11 12.94 12.60 -27.33
CA TYR A 11 11.99 13.50 -26.67
C TYR A 11 12.44 14.97 -26.60
N LYS A 12 13.40 15.39 -27.44
CA LYS A 12 13.95 16.75 -27.48
C LYS A 12 14.44 17.23 -26.10
N ASN A 13 15.08 16.33 -25.36
CA ASN A 13 15.58 16.51 -24.00
C ASN A 13 14.50 16.89 -22.96
N ASN A 14 13.22 16.72 -23.26
CA ASN A 14 12.15 16.98 -22.31
C ASN A 14 11.93 15.78 -21.37
N ILE A 15 12.22 15.98 -20.08
CA ILE A 15 12.12 14.97 -19.03
C ILE A 15 10.67 14.56 -18.76
N TYR A 16 9.68 15.45 -18.90
CA TYR A 16 8.28 15.10 -18.72
C TYR A 16 7.80 14.10 -19.77
N SER A 17 8.22 14.28 -21.02
CA SER A 17 7.90 13.35 -22.10
C SER A 17 8.44 11.94 -21.80
N LEU A 18 9.71 11.85 -21.36
CA LEU A 18 10.32 10.59 -20.92
C LEU A 18 9.55 9.97 -19.74
N ALA A 19 9.25 10.77 -18.72
CA ALA A 19 8.57 10.31 -17.52
C ALA A 19 7.15 9.82 -17.81
N ASN A 20 6.41 10.53 -18.67
CA ASN A 20 5.07 10.12 -19.09
C ASN A 20 5.10 8.82 -19.89
N HIS A 21 6.04 8.68 -20.84
CA HIS A 21 6.17 7.50 -21.68
C HIS A 21 6.46 6.23 -20.84
N TYR A 22 7.36 6.32 -19.87
CA TYR A 22 7.79 5.18 -19.04
C TYR A 22 7.07 5.09 -17.69
N HIS A 23 6.06 5.94 -17.45
CA HIS A 23 5.35 6.04 -16.17
C HIS A 23 6.29 6.26 -14.97
N LEU A 24 7.26 7.15 -15.10
CA LEU A 24 8.21 7.48 -14.04
C LEU A 24 7.63 8.53 -13.09
N HIS A 25 8.00 8.42 -11.82
CA HIS A 25 7.81 9.44 -10.81
C HIS A 25 8.99 10.41 -10.81
N ILE A 26 8.67 11.69 -10.61
CA ILE A 26 9.63 12.77 -10.47
C ILE A 26 9.54 13.32 -9.03
N GLY A 27 10.65 13.31 -8.31
CA GLY A 27 10.82 14.06 -7.07
C GLY A 27 11.68 15.29 -7.32
N TYR A 28 11.27 16.46 -6.86
CA TYR A 28 12.03 17.71 -7.03
C TYR A 28 12.80 18.04 -5.76
N HIS A 29 13.98 18.62 -5.92
CA HIS A 29 14.63 19.32 -4.82
C HIS A 29 13.89 20.63 -4.55
N SER A 30 13.75 21.02 -3.28
CA SER A 30 13.12 22.27 -2.86
C SER A 30 13.66 23.53 -3.56
N ASN A 31 14.99 23.67 -3.65
CA ASN A 31 15.66 24.92 -4.03
C ASN A 31 16.69 24.78 -5.15
N LEU A 32 17.10 23.55 -5.51
CA LEU A 32 18.11 23.29 -6.54
C LEU A 32 17.46 22.83 -7.85
N PRO A 33 18.11 23.05 -9.02
CA PRO A 33 17.63 22.59 -10.32
C PRO A 33 17.83 21.08 -10.50
N LEU A 34 17.49 20.29 -9.48
CA LEU A 34 17.66 18.86 -9.40
C LEU A 34 16.31 18.15 -9.29
N LEU A 35 16.21 17.03 -9.98
CA LEU A 35 15.13 16.09 -9.81
C LEU A 35 15.67 14.67 -9.71
N VAL A 36 14.89 13.79 -9.10
CA VAL A 36 15.17 12.35 -9.01
C VAL A 36 14.07 11.58 -9.74
N LEU A 37 14.48 10.68 -10.63
CA LEU A 37 13.60 9.78 -11.35
C LEU A 37 13.52 8.42 -10.63
N ASN A 38 12.29 7.95 -10.45
CA ASN A 38 12.02 6.62 -9.96
C ASN A 38 10.84 5.95 -10.69
N TYR A 39 10.94 4.67 -11.04
CA TYR A 39 9.86 3.94 -11.70
C TYR A 39 8.60 3.73 -10.84
N HIS A 40 7.44 3.67 -11.49
CA HIS A 40 6.19 3.20 -10.89
C HIS A 40 6.19 1.66 -10.83
N VAL A 41 5.88 1.07 -9.67
CA VAL A 41 6.04 -0.37 -9.43
C VAL A 41 5.19 -1.24 -10.36
N VAL A 42 3.97 -0.78 -10.68
CA VAL A 42 3.00 -1.49 -11.54
C VAL A 42 3.02 -1.02 -13.01
N ALA A 43 2.87 0.29 -13.25
CA ALA A 43 2.71 0.84 -14.59
C ALA A 43 3.99 0.90 -15.43
N SER A 44 5.18 1.06 -14.84
CA SER A 44 6.41 1.16 -15.63
C SER A 44 6.77 -0.19 -16.27
N PRO A 45 7.20 -0.23 -17.55
CA PRO A 45 7.68 -1.44 -18.21
C PRO A 45 8.78 -2.12 -17.39
N LYS A 46 8.50 -3.33 -16.89
CA LYS A 46 9.28 -3.95 -15.81
C LYS A 46 10.75 -4.17 -16.15
N ASP A 47 11.03 -4.63 -17.38
CA ASP A 47 12.36 -5.05 -17.83
C ASP A 47 13.00 -4.07 -18.81
N HIS A 48 12.43 -2.87 -18.98
CA HIS A 48 12.97 -1.89 -19.92
C HIS A 48 14.25 -1.25 -19.36
N PRO A 49 15.39 -1.24 -20.09
CA PRO A 49 16.67 -0.78 -19.53
C PRO A 49 16.66 0.67 -19.02
N VAL A 50 15.93 1.57 -19.69
CA VAL A 50 15.73 2.95 -19.21
C VAL A 50 15.00 3.00 -17.86
N VAL A 51 13.97 2.18 -17.69
CA VAL A 51 13.23 2.11 -16.42
C VAL A 51 14.13 1.56 -15.31
N ASN A 52 14.98 0.59 -15.63
CA ASN A 52 15.86 -0.04 -14.66
C ASN A 52 16.88 0.93 -14.08
N ILE A 53 17.46 1.82 -14.89
CA ILE A 53 18.39 2.83 -14.38
C ILE A 53 17.67 3.96 -13.62
N CYS A 54 16.38 4.19 -13.85
CA CYS A 54 15.56 5.17 -13.14
C CYS A 54 15.12 4.65 -11.75
N ARG A 55 16.10 4.34 -10.89
CA ARG A 55 15.91 3.94 -9.50
C ARG A 55 16.78 4.81 -8.59
N GLY A 56 16.41 6.07 -8.45
CA GLY A 56 17.25 7.09 -7.81
C GLY A 56 18.24 7.70 -8.80
N LEU A 57 17.82 7.96 -10.03
CA LEU A 57 18.63 8.68 -11.02
C LEU A 57 18.41 10.18 -10.83
N VAL A 58 19.45 10.92 -10.48
CA VAL A 58 19.37 12.36 -10.24
C VAL A 58 19.83 13.11 -11.49
N LEU A 59 18.97 13.99 -11.97
CA LEU A 59 19.20 14.82 -13.15
C LEU A 59 19.22 16.29 -12.76
N GLU A 60 20.12 17.05 -13.38
CA GLU A 60 20.03 18.49 -13.45
C GLU A 60 19.11 18.89 -14.60
N TYR A 61 18.25 19.87 -14.36
CA TYR A 61 17.28 20.33 -15.34
C TYR A 61 17.18 21.85 -15.41
N LYS A 62 16.71 22.35 -16.56
CA LYS A 62 16.26 23.72 -16.74
C LYS A 62 14.76 23.73 -17.01
N LYS A 63 13.99 24.45 -16.21
CA LYS A 63 12.57 24.68 -16.50
C LYS A 63 12.46 25.77 -17.56
N ILE A 64 11.80 25.46 -18.68
CA ILE A 64 11.49 26.44 -19.73
C ILE A 64 10.09 27.03 -19.47
N ASP A 65 9.11 26.17 -19.22
CA ASP A 65 7.75 26.53 -18.80
C ASP A 65 7.12 25.42 -17.93
N GLU A 66 5.81 25.45 -17.71
CA GLU A 66 5.10 24.45 -16.88
C GLU A 66 5.07 23.04 -17.50
N THR A 67 5.24 22.95 -18.82
CA THR A 67 5.16 21.72 -19.62
C THR A 67 6.51 21.27 -20.18
N ASP A 68 7.54 22.11 -20.07
CA ASP A 68 8.87 21.84 -20.62
C ASP A 68 9.98 21.90 -19.57
N LEU A 69 10.58 20.72 -19.36
CA LEU A 69 11.61 20.44 -18.38
C LEU A 69 12.83 19.85 -19.09
N GLN A 70 13.78 20.71 -19.42
CA GLN A 70 14.92 20.36 -20.26
C GLN A 70 16.03 19.70 -19.44
N PHE A 71 16.47 18.53 -19.87
CA PHE A 71 17.62 17.82 -19.33
C PHE A 71 18.93 18.59 -19.58
N ILE A 72 19.78 18.71 -18.55
CA ILE A 72 21.13 19.30 -18.65
C ILE A 72 22.19 18.21 -18.48
N SER A 73 22.19 17.54 -17.33
CA SER A 73 23.25 16.62 -16.95
C SER A 73 22.76 15.54 -16.00
N ILE A 74 23.53 14.45 -15.91
CA ILE A 74 23.30 13.38 -14.94
C ILE A 74 24.21 13.66 -13.76
N VAL A 75 23.61 13.86 -12.59
CA VAL A 75 24.32 14.31 -11.39
C VAL A 75 24.66 13.13 -10.49
N ALA A 76 23.75 12.18 -10.35
CA ALA A 76 23.97 10.99 -9.55
C ALA A 76 23.18 9.80 -10.09
N LYS A 77 23.70 8.60 -9.81
CA LYS A 77 23.09 7.34 -10.25
C LYS A 77 22.99 6.39 -9.06
N GLY A 78 21.80 5.82 -8.87
CA GLY A 78 21.57 4.71 -7.94
C GLY A 78 21.80 3.34 -8.56
N PHE A 79 21.53 2.28 -7.80
CA PHE A 79 21.52 0.91 -8.34
C PHE A 79 20.47 0.78 -9.44
N ASN A 80 20.81 0.04 -10.50
CA ASN A 80 19.79 -0.42 -11.45
C ASN A 80 18.74 -1.27 -10.71
N ARG A 81 17.49 -1.25 -11.18
CA ARG A 81 16.43 -2.13 -10.67
C ARG A 81 16.88 -3.59 -10.79
N PHE A 82 16.70 -4.33 -9.71
CA PHE A 82 16.98 -5.77 -9.65
C PHE A 82 15.77 -6.53 -9.08
N PHE A 83 15.67 -7.79 -9.45
CA PHE A 83 14.43 -8.57 -9.37
C PHE A 83 14.56 -9.76 -8.44
N TYR A 84 13.43 -10.41 -8.16
CA TYR A 84 13.42 -11.64 -7.38
C TYR A 84 14.10 -12.75 -8.16
N TYR A 85 14.82 -13.62 -7.47
CA TYR A 85 15.39 -14.81 -8.10
C TYR A 85 14.34 -15.64 -8.87
N SER A 86 13.15 -15.82 -8.29
CA SER A 86 12.04 -16.58 -8.90
C SER A 86 11.50 -15.96 -10.19
N GLU A 87 11.80 -14.70 -10.49
CA GLU A 87 11.40 -14.02 -11.73
C GLU A 87 12.36 -14.34 -12.89
N HIS A 88 13.48 -15.02 -12.63
CA HIS A 88 14.47 -15.41 -13.62
C HIS A 88 14.61 -16.95 -13.70
N THR A 89 13.56 -17.61 -14.18
CA THR A 89 13.48 -19.08 -14.24
C THR A 89 14.52 -19.74 -15.17
N GLN A 90 15.07 -19.00 -16.14
CA GLN A 90 16.08 -19.52 -17.08
C GLN A 90 17.46 -19.75 -16.44
N ILE A 91 17.69 -19.23 -15.24
CA ILE A 91 19.00 -19.23 -14.56
C ILE A 91 19.21 -20.49 -13.70
N ILE A 92 18.12 -21.13 -13.28
CA ILE A 92 18.10 -22.22 -12.28
C ILE A 92 18.84 -23.48 -12.77
N ASN A 93 19.01 -23.64 -14.08
CA ASN A 93 19.66 -24.79 -14.69
C ASN A 93 21.17 -24.62 -14.91
N SER A 94 21.75 -23.48 -14.52
CA SER A 94 23.20 -23.29 -14.64
C SER A 94 23.92 -23.84 -13.41
N THR A 95 24.99 -24.59 -13.64
CA THR A 95 26.05 -24.90 -12.67
C THR A 95 26.70 -23.58 -12.22
N VAL A 96 26.04 -22.84 -11.34
CA VAL A 96 26.60 -21.60 -10.76
C VAL A 96 27.68 -22.01 -9.76
N GLU A 97 28.90 -21.53 -10.00
CA GLU A 97 30.10 -22.01 -9.29
C GLU A 97 30.41 -21.30 -7.96
N THR A 98 29.82 -20.15 -7.66
CA THR A 98 29.79 -19.54 -6.31
C THR A 98 28.76 -18.40 -6.31
N ILE A 99 28.00 -18.24 -5.22
CA ILE A 99 27.06 -17.14 -5.00
C ILE A 99 27.62 -16.26 -3.89
N GLN A 100 27.83 -14.97 -4.19
CA GLN A 100 28.13 -13.96 -3.19
C GLN A 100 26.82 -13.39 -2.67
N ALA A 101 26.57 -13.49 -1.37
CA ALA A 101 25.32 -13.06 -0.75
C ALA A 101 25.59 -12.07 0.37
N TYR A 102 24.97 -10.90 0.29
CA TYR A 102 24.97 -9.88 1.31
C TYR A 102 23.65 -9.91 2.06
N ASP A 103 23.70 -9.78 3.38
CA ASP A 103 22.50 -9.57 4.17
C ASP A 103 21.74 -8.37 3.61
N LYS A 104 20.47 -8.56 3.28
CA LYS A 104 19.60 -7.49 2.84
C LYS A 104 19.14 -6.72 4.06
N VAL A 105 19.90 -5.71 4.44
CA VAL A 105 19.53 -4.78 5.52
C VAL A 105 18.23 -4.05 5.18
N ASP A 106 17.39 -3.85 6.20
CA ASP A 106 15.99 -3.41 6.08
C ASP A 106 15.83 -1.96 6.54
N GLY A 107 16.05 -1.01 5.65
CA GLY A 107 16.02 0.40 5.99
C GLY A 107 15.53 1.30 4.87
N THR A 108 16.15 2.48 4.78
CA THR A 108 15.89 3.45 3.72
C THR A 108 17.11 3.55 2.83
N TYR A 109 16.91 3.29 1.54
CA TYR A 109 17.93 3.45 0.51
C TYR A 109 18.21 4.94 0.25
N MET A 110 19.47 5.34 0.44
CA MET A 110 19.98 6.70 0.35
C MET A 110 21.12 6.80 -0.66
N LEU A 111 21.24 7.94 -1.31
CA LEU A 111 22.37 8.33 -2.15
C LEU A 111 23.00 9.59 -1.55
N LEU A 112 24.31 9.68 -1.62
CA LEU A 112 25.10 10.87 -1.30
C LEU A 112 25.96 11.21 -2.52
N PHE A 113 25.87 12.44 -3.01
CA PHE A 113 26.58 12.90 -4.19
C PHE A 113 26.90 14.39 -4.08
N TYR A 114 27.79 14.89 -4.94
CA TYR A 114 28.20 16.29 -4.95
C TYR A 114 27.51 17.08 -6.06
N PHE A 115 27.07 18.30 -5.77
CA PHE A 115 26.54 19.22 -6.76
C PHE A 115 26.82 20.68 -6.33
N ASN A 116 27.43 21.46 -7.22
CA ASN A 116 27.64 22.91 -7.08
C ASN A 116 28.13 23.37 -5.69
N GLY A 117 29.19 22.74 -5.15
CA GLY A 117 29.79 23.16 -3.88
C GLY A 117 29.25 22.44 -2.65
N GLN A 118 28.23 21.58 -2.80
CA GLN A 118 27.54 20.96 -1.67
C GLN A 118 27.34 19.46 -1.89
N TRP A 119 27.46 18.70 -0.81
CA TRP A 119 27.06 17.30 -0.77
C TRP A 119 25.56 17.21 -0.49
N ILE A 120 24.85 16.49 -1.35
CA ILE A 120 23.40 16.35 -1.31
C ILE A 120 23.05 14.90 -1.02
N MET A 121 22.03 14.72 -0.18
CA MET A 121 21.44 13.41 0.09
C MET A 121 20.10 13.27 -0.61
N CYS A 122 19.86 12.13 -1.26
CA CYS A 122 18.53 11.79 -1.73
C CYS A 122 18.13 10.39 -1.28
N THR A 123 16.85 10.22 -0.96
CA THR A 123 16.25 8.88 -0.94
C THR A 123 16.03 8.46 -2.40
N ARG A 124 15.52 7.24 -2.61
CA ARG A 124 15.06 6.82 -3.94
C ARG A 124 14.04 7.77 -4.61
N HIS A 125 13.30 8.57 -3.83
CA HIS A 125 12.11 9.29 -4.30
C HIS A 125 12.17 10.82 -4.14
N ASN A 126 13.02 11.34 -3.26
CA ASN A 126 13.08 12.75 -2.89
C ASN A 126 14.48 13.10 -2.36
N PHE A 127 14.70 14.36 -2.00
CA PHE A 127 16.00 14.86 -1.52
C PHE A 127 16.14 14.82 0.01
N SER A 128 15.57 13.81 0.67
CA SER A 128 15.76 13.54 2.12
C SER A 128 15.23 14.61 3.08
N GLU A 129 14.51 15.60 2.57
CA GLU A 129 13.85 16.68 3.33
C GLU A 129 12.59 16.20 4.06
N ASP A 130 12.04 15.04 3.65
CA ASP A 130 10.86 14.46 4.29
C ASP A 130 11.17 13.96 5.71
N TYR A 131 10.18 14.11 6.59
CA TYR A 131 10.22 13.58 7.94
C TYR A 131 10.12 12.05 7.96
N VAL A 132 10.93 11.43 8.82
CA VAL A 132 10.98 9.98 9.02
C VAL A 132 9.76 9.50 9.83
N VAL A 133 9.46 10.21 10.92
CA VAL A 133 8.30 10.06 11.80
C VAL A 133 7.60 11.41 11.81
N PRO A 134 6.26 11.51 11.92
CA PRO A 134 5.55 12.78 11.88
C PRO A 134 6.19 13.85 12.79
N ASN A 135 6.87 14.81 12.16
CA ASN A 135 7.46 16.01 12.74
C ASN A 135 8.64 15.84 13.72
N GLU A 136 9.38 14.73 13.70
CA GLU A 136 10.55 14.57 14.59
C GLU A 136 11.87 14.98 13.92
N VAL A 137 12.32 14.21 12.92
CA VAL A 137 13.58 14.44 12.21
C VAL A 137 13.41 14.14 10.72
N THR A 138 14.15 14.85 9.88
CA THR A 138 14.24 14.52 8.45
C THR A 138 15.17 13.34 8.21
N TYR A 139 15.05 12.68 7.05
CA TYR A 139 15.99 11.63 6.66
C TYR A 139 17.44 12.14 6.60
N GLU A 140 17.63 13.38 6.17
CA GLU A 140 18.93 14.07 6.16
C GLU A 140 19.52 14.18 7.58
N GLN A 141 18.74 14.71 8.53
CA GLN A 141 19.17 14.87 9.92
C GLN A 141 19.49 13.51 10.55
N LEU A 142 18.65 12.51 10.31
CA LEU A 142 18.88 11.16 10.81
C LEU A 142 20.15 10.54 10.22
N PHE A 143 20.41 10.75 8.92
CA PHE A 143 21.64 10.30 8.27
C PHE A 143 22.87 10.93 8.90
N VAL A 144 22.91 12.27 9.03
CA VAL A 144 24.05 13.02 9.60
C VAL A 144 24.33 12.58 11.04
N LYS A 145 23.29 12.42 11.85
CA LYS A 145 23.44 11.94 13.24
C LYS A 145 23.98 10.50 13.27
N THR A 146 23.45 9.63 12.41
CA THR A 146 23.87 8.21 12.34
C THR A 146 25.31 8.08 11.84
N SER A 147 25.75 8.97 10.95
CA SER A 147 27.11 9.00 10.42
C SER A 147 28.15 9.54 11.41
N GLY A 148 27.71 9.96 12.60
CA GLY A 148 28.59 10.34 13.71
C GLY A 148 28.81 11.85 13.86
N PHE A 149 28.14 12.67 13.06
CA PHE A 149 28.27 14.12 13.08
C PHE A 149 27.09 14.76 13.82
N SER A 150 27.32 15.93 14.43
CA SER A 150 26.29 16.63 15.20
C SER A 150 25.44 17.57 14.35
N ASN A 151 25.96 17.99 13.19
CA ASN A 151 25.33 18.95 12.29
C ASN A 151 25.80 18.73 10.85
N MET A 152 25.07 19.34 9.90
CA MET A 152 25.37 19.22 8.47
C MET A 152 26.72 19.85 8.09
N ASP A 153 27.11 20.98 8.68
CA ASP A 153 28.33 21.69 8.30
C ASP A 153 29.59 20.84 8.54
N ASP A 154 29.65 20.14 9.68
CA ASP A 154 30.77 19.26 9.98
C ASP A 154 30.79 18.02 9.07
N PHE A 155 29.60 17.51 8.72
CA PHE A 155 29.47 16.45 7.73
C PHE A 155 29.94 16.90 6.33
N GLN A 156 29.57 18.11 5.90
CA GLN A 156 30.05 18.69 4.63
C GLN A 156 31.57 18.84 4.61
N LYS A 157 32.18 19.33 5.69
CA LYS A 157 33.65 19.42 5.81
C LYS A 157 34.31 18.05 5.69
N PHE A 158 33.76 17.02 6.34
CA PHE A 158 34.23 15.66 6.21
C PHE A 158 34.15 15.19 4.74
N CYS A 159 32.99 15.34 4.10
CA CYS A 159 32.81 14.90 2.73
C CYS A 159 33.76 15.63 1.76
N ASN A 160 33.96 16.94 1.93
CA ASN A 160 34.92 17.71 1.13
C ASN A 160 36.37 17.24 1.29
N ALA A 161 36.75 16.71 2.45
CA ALA A 161 38.09 16.22 2.71
C ALA A 161 38.32 14.78 2.23
N TYR A 162 37.30 13.92 2.28
CA TYR A 162 37.50 12.47 2.16
C TYR A 162 36.67 11.76 1.07
N CYS A 163 35.62 12.40 0.56
CA CYS A 163 34.78 11.86 -0.51
C CYS A 163 35.21 12.41 -1.89
N ASP A 164 34.90 11.65 -2.94
CA ASP A 164 35.19 12.00 -4.33
C ASP A 164 33.95 12.60 -4.99
N ILE A 165 34.07 13.84 -5.50
CA ILE A 165 32.97 14.60 -6.11
C ILE A 165 32.38 13.92 -7.35
N HIS A 166 33.11 12.99 -7.98
CA HIS A 166 32.64 12.20 -9.12
C HIS A 166 31.99 10.87 -8.71
N THR A 167 31.77 10.66 -7.41
CA THR A 167 31.23 9.41 -6.86
C THR A 167 29.85 9.63 -6.24
N THR A 168 28.90 8.78 -6.61
CA THR A 168 27.66 8.59 -5.87
C THR A 168 27.83 7.45 -4.87
N TYR A 169 27.71 7.74 -3.58
CA TYR A 169 27.77 6.75 -2.51
C TYR A 169 26.37 6.24 -2.17
N LEU A 170 26.21 4.93 -2.04
CA LEU A 170 24.91 4.27 -1.90
C LEU A 170 24.82 3.64 -0.52
N PHE A 171 23.85 4.09 0.29
CA PHE A 171 23.71 3.64 1.66
C PHE A 171 22.34 3.01 1.93
N GLU A 172 22.27 2.18 2.96
CA GLU A 172 21.04 1.88 3.68
C GLU A 172 21.12 2.53 5.06
N LEU A 173 20.18 3.42 5.36
CA LEU A 173 19.98 3.98 6.69
C LEU A 173 19.01 3.10 7.47
N CYS A 174 19.41 2.58 8.63
CA CYS A 174 18.61 1.66 9.44
C CYS A 174 18.52 2.18 10.89
N SER A 175 17.31 2.33 11.43
CA SER A 175 17.07 2.78 12.80
C SER A 175 15.65 2.40 13.25
N MET A 176 15.36 2.59 14.54
CA MET A 176 13.98 2.52 15.04
C MET A 176 13.05 3.58 14.43
N LEU A 177 13.56 4.75 14.06
CA LEU A 177 12.74 5.84 13.52
C LEU A 177 12.24 5.54 12.11
N ASN A 178 13.09 4.97 11.25
CA ASN A 178 12.74 4.62 9.87
C ASN A 178 12.47 3.12 9.68
N ARG A 179 12.04 2.45 10.75
CA ARG A 179 11.82 1.01 10.78
C ARG A 179 10.80 0.57 9.73
N ILE A 180 11.17 -0.45 8.96
CA ILE A 180 10.25 -1.13 8.03
C ILE A 180 9.66 -2.36 8.71
N ILE A 181 10.46 -3.40 8.98
CA ILE A 181 10.07 -4.58 9.78
C ILE A 181 11.13 -4.88 10.84
N THR A 182 12.40 -5.03 10.44
CA THR A 182 13.50 -5.40 11.33
C THR A 182 13.80 -4.25 12.31
N PRO A 183 13.82 -4.48 13.64
CA PRO A 183 14.17 -3.44 14.60
C PRO A 183 15.69 -3.21 14.63
N TYR A 184 16.10 -1.94 14.56
CA TYR A 184 17.49 -1.52 14.69
C TYR A 184 17.63 -0.59 15.89
N GLU A 185 17.86 -1.17 17.08
CA GLU A 185 17.96 -0.43 18.35
C GLU A 185 19.03 0.64 18.33
N THR A 186 20.20 0.31 17.78
CA THR A 186 21.25 1.28 17.46
C THR A 186 21.12 1.68 16.00
N PRO A 187 20.98 2.99 15.68
CA PRO A 187 21.03 3.47 14.30
C PRO A 187 22.31 3.05 13.60
N LYS A 188 22.19 2.53 12.38
CA LYS A 188 23.31 2.08 11.54
C LYS A 188 23.20 2.66 10.14
N LEU A 189 24.36 2.99 9.58
CA LEU A 189 24.50 3.39 8.20
C LEU A 189 25.37 2.36 7.49
N TYR A 190 24.81 1.65 6.51
CA TYR A 190 25.52 0.64 5.74
C TYR A 190 25.91 1.20 4.38
N LEU A 191 27.20 1.19 4.03
CA LEU A 191 27.59 1.46 2.65
C LEU A 191 27.32 0.19 1.82
N LEU A 192 26.37 0.28 0.90
CA LEU A 192 25.98 -0.82 0.02
C LEU A 192 26.86 -0.91 -1.23
N GLY A 193 27.52 0.20 -1.57
CA GLY A 193 28.40 0.34 -2.72
C GLY A 193 28.49 1.78 -3.19
N PHE A 194 29.16 2.00 -4.31
CA PHE A 194 29.30 3.32 -4.91
C PHE A 194 29.34 3.20 -6.43
N ILE A 195 29.05 4.31 -7.11
CA ILE A 195 29.12 4.43 -8.56
C ILE A 195 29.98 5.65 -8.88
N LYS A 196 31.07 5.44 -9.61
CA LYS A 196 32.01 6.50 -9.98
C LYS A 196 31.84 6.90 -11.43
N TYR A 197 31.81 8.20 -11.70
CA TYR A 197 31.88 8.73 -13.06
C TYR A 197 33.34 9.00 -13.43
N GLU A 198 33.89 8.22 -14.35
CA GLU A 198 35.26 8.39 -14.84
C GLU A 198 35.36 7.97 -16.30
N ASN A 199 36.26 8.61 -17.06
CA ASN A 199 36.45 8.34 -18.49
C ASN A 199 35.14 8.41 -19.32
N ASN A 200 34.27 9.38 -19.00
CA ASN A 200 32.94 9.57 -19.58
C ASN A 200 31.94 8.42 -19.35
N GLU A 201 32.23 7.52 -18.41
CA GLU A 201 31.38 6.37 -18.10
C GLU A 201 31.05 6.26 -16.61
N TRP A 202 29.87 5.70 -16.33
CA TRP A 202 29.45 5.39 -14.96
C TRP A 202 29.86 3.97 -14.60
N LYS A 203 30.87 3.83 -13.74
CA LYS A 203 31.36 2.54 -13.25
C LYS A 203 30.60 2.10 -12.00
N GLU A 204 30.09 0.88 -12.05
CA GLU A 204 29.27 0.27 -11.01
C GLU A 204 30.14 -0.54 -10.03
N ASN A 205 30.96 0.16 -9.24
CA ASN A 205 31.97 -0.45 -8.34
C ASN A 205 31.39 -1.40 -7.29
N TYR A 206 30.09 -1.30 -7.00
CA TYR A 206 29.37 -2.22 -6.12
C TYR A 206 29.38 -3.70 -6.58
N LYS A 207 29.80 -3.98 -7.82
CA LYS A 207 29.99 -5.34 -8.33
C LYS A 207 31.28 -6.01 -7.78
N ASN A 208 32.18 -5.24 -7.16
CA ASN A 208 33.43 -5.74 -6.59
C ASN A 208 33.44 -5.59 -5.06
N VAL A 209 33.45 -6.72 -4.34
CA VAL A 209 33.42 -6.77 -2.87
C VAL A 209 34.61 -6.04 -2.26
N ASP A 210 35.80 -6.27 -2.79
CA ASP A 210 37.04 -5.72 -2.24
C ASP A 210 37.08 -4.20 -2.36
N GLU A 211 36.55 -3.65 -3.46
CA GLU A 211 36.42 -2.21 -3.65
C GLU A 211 35.44 -1.59 -2.65
N VAL A 212 34.28 -2.23 -2.41
CA VAL A 212 33.31 -1.75 -1.42
C VAL A 212 33.91 -1.79 -0.01
N MET A 213 34.56 -2.89 0.36
CA MET A 213 35.20 -3.04 1.67
C MET A 213 36.35 -2.05 1.88
N SER A 214 37.17 -1.84 0.86
CA SER A 214 38.22 -0.82 0.87
C SER A 214 37.65 0.59 1.08
N MET A 215 36.54 0.92 0.41
CA MET A 215 35.86 2.20 0.58
C MET A 215 35.26 2.35 1.99
N VAL A 216 34.63 1.29 2.53
CA VAL A 216 34.13 1.27 3.91
C VAL A 216 35.28 1.58 4.88
N ASN A 217 36.39 0.85 4.78
CA ASN A 217 37.55 1.04 5.64
C ASN A 217 38.11 2.46 5.53
N LYS A 218 38.26 2.99 4.30
CA LYS A 218 38.72 4.37 4.07
C LYS A 218 37.84 5.37 4.81
N LEU A 219 36.52 5.32 4.63
CA LEU A 219 35.62 6.30 5.24
C LEU A 219 35.56 6.15 6.77
N GLN A 220 35.56 4.92 7.29
CA GLN A 220 35.60 4.64 8.72
C GLN A 220 36.87 5.17 9.38
N CYS A 221 38.04 4.90 8.80
CA CYS A 221 39.33 5.38 9.33
C CYS A 221 39.42 6.91 9.39
N ASN A 222 38.63 7.62 8.57
CA ASN A 222 38.56 9.08 8.58
C ASN A 222 37.41 9.64 9.45
N GLY A 223 36.73 8.79 10.23
CA GLY A 223 35.77 9.20 11.25
C GLY A 223 34.28 9.03 10.89
N LEU A 224 33.96 8.53 9.69
CA LEU A 224 32.57 8.25 9.34
C LEU A 224 32.06 7.01 10.08
N LYS A 225 30.99 7.15 10.87
CA LYS A 225 30.33 6.00 11.51
C LYS A 225 29.47 5.26 10.51
N ILE A 226 30.06 4.28 9.83
CA ILE A 226 29.37 3.35 8.94
C ILE A 226 29.65 1.90 9.36
N SER A 227 28.86 0.97 8.85
CA SER A 227 29.03 -0.47 9.03
C SER A 227 29.17 -1.17 7.68
N SER A 228 29.95 -2.24 7.63
CA SER A 228 29.91 -3.17 6.51
C SER A 228 28.65 -4.03 6.58
N VAL A 229 28.12 -4.38 5.42
CA VAL A 229 27.03 -5.35 5.32
C VAL A 229 27.63 -6.76 5.50
N PRO A 230 27.08 -7.62 6.38
CA PRO A 230 27.53 -9.00 6.46
C PRO A 230 27.43 -9.68 5.09
N HIS A 231 28.49 -10.39 4.71
CA HIS A 231 28.56 -11.11 3.43
C HIS A 231 28.94 -12.57 3.66
N ARG A 232 28.44 -13.44 2.78
CA ARG A 232 28.63 -14.90 2.84
C ARG A 232 28.83 -15.44 1.43
N LEU A 233 29.60 -16.51 1.32
CA LEU A 233 29.77 -17.26 0.09
C LEU A 233 28.98 -18.56 0.19
N PHE A 234 28.33 -18.93 -0.90
CA PHE A 234 27.59 -20.18 -1.02
C PHE A 234 28.02 -20.90 -2.29
N ASP A 235 28.32 -22.19 -2.17
CA ASP A 235 28.77 -22.99 -3.32
C ASP A 235 27.69 -23.10 -4.39
N ASN A 236 26.42 -23.08 -3.98
CA ASN A 236 25.28 -23.25 -4.87
C ASN A 236 23.96 -22.80 -4.22
N TRP A 237 22.91 -22.74 -5.04
CA TRP A 237 21.56 -22.38 -4.62
C TRP A 237 20.97 -23.26 -3.52
N LYS A 238 21.34 -24.55 -3.49
CA LYS A 238 20.86 -25.47 -2.46
C LYS A 238 21.40 -25.07 -1.09
N SER A 239 22.69 -24.74 -0.99
CA SER A 239 23.29 -24.25 0.27
C SER A 239 22.69 -22.92 0.73
N LEU A 240 22.48 -21.97 -0.19
CA LEU A 240 21.79 -20.70 0.11
C LEU A 240 20.35 -20.93 0.59
N ASN A 241 19.62 -21.88 -0.01
CA ASN A 241 18.24 -22.19 0.38
C ASN A 241 18.16 -22.88 1.74
N ILE A 242 19.11 -23.75 2.08
CA ILE A 242 19.22 -24.36 3.41
C ILE A 242 19.42 -23.26 4.46
N GLU A 243 20.34 -22.32 4.21
CA GLU A 243 20.58 -21.21 5.13
C GLU A 243 19.35 -20.29 5.25
N MET A 244 18.69 -19.97 4.14
CA MET A 244 17.46 -19.18 4.17
C MET A 244 16.36 -19.87 4.99
N ASN A 245 16.21 -21.19 4.88
CA ASN A 245 15.23 -21.93 5.69
C ASN A 245 15.59 -21.90 7.18
N HIS A 246 16.88 -22.03 7.51
CA HIS A 246 17.36 -21.90 8.89
C HIS A 246 17.07 -20.50 9.45
N LEU A 247 17.39 -19.44 8.70
CA LEU A 247 17.10 -18.05 9.09
C LEU A 247 15.59 -17.78 9.16
N THR A 248 14.80 -18.38 8.28
CA THR A 248 13.34 -18.23 8.31
C THR A 248 12.74 -18.70 9.65
N ILE A 249 13.32 -19.75 10.23
CA ILE A 249 12.88 -20.32 11.51
C ILE A 249 13.46 -19.51 12.69
N ASN A 250 14.75 -19.19 12.65
CA ASN A 250 15.47 -18.64 13.81
C ASN A 250 15.51 -17.11 13.85
N ASP A 251 15.36 -16.45 12.70
CA ASP A 251 15.28 -15.00 12.56
C ASP A 251 14.23 -14.63 11.49
N PRO A 252 12.92 -14.73 11.80
CA PRO A 252 11.85 -14.42 10.86
C PRO A 252 11.82 -12.95 10.43
N LEU A 253 12.56 -12.07 11.13
CA LEU A 253 12.67 -10.65 10.82
C LEU A 253 13.85 -10.35 9.88
N PHE A 254 14.69 -11.33 9.56
CA PHE A 254 15.70 -11.23 8.53
C PHE A 254 15.04 -11.09 7.15
N GLU A 255 15.30 -9.99 6.43
CA GLU A 255 14.67 -9.75 5.13
C GLU A 255 15.10 -10.75 4.05
N GLY A 256 16.36 -11.16 4.07
CA GLY A 256 16.94 -12.10 3.13
C GLY A 256 18.29 -11.63 2.61
N PHE A 257 18.64 -12.02 1.39
CA PHE A 257 19.91 -11.71 0.76
C PHE A 257 19.76 -10.87 -0.51
N VAL A 258 20.78 -10.05 -0.76
CA VAL A 258 21.12 -9.53 -2.08
C VAL A 258 22.28 -10.37 -2.59
N CYS A 259 22.09 -10.99 -3.75
CA CYS A 259 23.06 -11.95 -4.26
C CYS A 259 23.62 -11.53 -5.62
N TYR A 260 24.86 -11.93 -5.84
CA TYR A 260 25.64 -11.75 -7.06
C TYR A 260 26.17 -13.12 -7.49
N THR A 261 26.21 -13.34 -8.80
CA THR A 261 26.87 -14.51 -9.39
C THR A 261 27.69 -14.04 -10.59
N ASN A 262 28.63 -14.87 -11.05
CA ASN A 262 29.50 -14.53 -12.18
C ASN A 262 28.73 -14.21 -13.48
N ASN A 263 27.47 -14.68 -13.60
CA ASN A 263 26.65 -14.56 -14.79
C ASN A 263 25.42 -13.65 -14.63
N ILE A 264 25.18 -13.06 -13.44
CA ILE A 264 23.96 -12.31 -13.13
C ILE A 264 24.29 -11.04 -12.35
N GLU A 265 23.77 -9.91 -12.81
CA GLU A 265 24.17 -8.59 -12.30
C GLU A 265 23.78 -8.35 -10.84
N ARG A 266 22.58 -8.76 -10.38
CA ARG A 266 22.11 -8.70 -8.98
C ARG A 266 20.68 -9.27 -8.86
N PHE A 267 20.36 -9.97 -7.78
CA PHE A 267 18.96 -10.33 -7.46
C PHE A 267 18.71 -10.38 -5.96
N LYS A 268 17.43 -10.40 -5.57
CA LYS A 268 16.99 -10.54 -4.18
C LYS A 268 16.45 -11.94 -3.91
N PHE A 269 16.93 -12.55 -2.84
CA PHE A 269 16.45 -13.83 -2.31
C PHE A 269 15.90 -13.59 -0.90
N LYS A 270 14.57 -13.46 -0.79
CA LYS A 270 13.93 -12.93 0.41
C LYS A 270 13.30 -14.01 1.27
N ASN A 271 13.41 -13.85 2.58
CA ASN A 271 12.74 -14.68 3.58
C ASN A 271 11.20 -14.59 3.38
N PRO A 272 10.50 -15.73 3.20
CA PRO A 272 9.06 -15.76 2.98
C PRO A 272 8.25 -15.17 4.16
N ILE A 273 8.73 -15.35 5.39
CA ILE A 273 8.04 -14.87 6.61
C ILE A 273 8.21 -13.37 6.77
N TYR A 274 9.41 -12.84 6.53
CA TYR A 274 9.58 -11.38 6.42
C TYR A 274 8.66 -10.79 5.35
N GLN A 275 8.55 -11.43 4.17
CA GLN A 275 7.67 -10.95 3.10
C GLN A 275 6.20 -10.97 3.49
N LEU A 276 5.78 -11.94 4.31
CA LEU A 276 4.46 -11.93 4.92
C LEU A 276 4.31 -10.72 5.85
N PHE A 277 5.24 -10.48 6.77
CA PHE A 277 5.18 -9.34 7.69
C PHE A 277 5.15 -8.00 6.97
N HIS A 278 5.98 -7.81 5.94
CA HIS A 278 5.97 -6.63 5.08
C HIS A 278 4.66 -6.46 4.29
N ARG A 279 3.92 -7.55 4.00
CA ARG A 279 2.60 -7.46 3.38
C ARG A 279 1.50 -7.18 4.39
N LEU A 280 1.65 -7.61 5.64
CA LEU A 280 0.71 -7.28 6.73
C LEU A 280 0.87 -5.83 7.19
N LYS A 281 2.08 -5.28 7.09
CA LYS A 281 2.43 -3.92 7.47
C LYS A 281 3.34 -3.29 6.45
N TYR A 282 2.93 -2.15 5.89
CA TYR A 282 3.79 -1.35 5.01
C TYR A 282 4.05 0.02 5.64
N ARG A 283 5.30 0.34 6.01
CA ARG A 283 5.69 1.66 6.56
C ARG A 283 4.78 2.17 7.69
N GLY A 284 4.47 1.29 8.66
CA GLY A 284 3.57 1.63 9.76
C GLY A 284 2.07 1.44 9.48
N TRP A 285 1.66 1.29 8.22
CA TRP A 285 0.26 1.12 7.84
C TRP A 285 -0.19 -0.33 7.92
N HIS A 286 -1.37 -0.55 8.51
CA HIS A 286 -2.07 -1.83 8.48
C HIS A 286 -2.56 -2.15 7.08
N THR A 287 -2.00 -3.19 6.49
CA THR A 287 -2.44 -3.73 5.20
C THR A 287 -3.00 -5.14 5.33
N ALA A 288 -2.91 -5.75 6.51
CA ALA A 288 -3.44 -7.07 6.84
C ALA A 288 -4.90 -7.22 6.42
N ASN A 289 -5.17 -8.28 5.66
CA ASN A 289 -6.50 -8.66 5.20
C ASN A 289 -6.55 -10.16 4.89
N ALA A 290 -7.75 -10.67 4.64
CA ALA A 290 -8.02 -12.06 4.31
C ALA A 290 -7.16 -12.61 3.17
N ALA A 291 -6.95 -11.82 2.10
CA ALA A 291 -6.21 -12.25 0.93
C ALA A 291 -4.72 -12.49 1.23
N ILE A 292 -4.15 -11.72 2.15
CA ILE A 292 -2.74 -11.84 2.54
C ILE A 292 -2.53 -13.01 3.50
N LEU A 293 -3.46 -13.23 4.43
CA LEU A 293 -3.33 -14.21 5.50
C LEU A 293 -3.69 -15.64 5.06
N LEU A 294 -4.66 -15.79 4.14
CA LEU A 294 -5.18 -17.10 3.73
C LEU A 294 -4.09 -18.10 3.29
N PRO A 295 -3.10 -17.72 2.44
CA PRO A 295 -2.07 -18.66 2.01
C PRO A 295 -1.14 -19.14 3.13
N TRP A 296 -1.17 -18.48 4.29
CA TRP A 296 -0.27 -18.74 5.41
C TRP A 296 -0.99 -19.32 6.63
N LEU A 297 -2.31 -19.52 6.55
CA LEU A 297 -3.17 -19.76 7.71
C LEU A 297 -2.71 -20.91 8.60
N THR A 298 -2.21 -21.99 8.00
CA THR A 298 -1.70 -23.19 8.68
C THR A 298 -0.41 -22.94 9.45
N HIS A 299 0.31 -21.86 9.16
CA HIS A 299 1.58 -21.52 9.78
C HIS A 299 1.50 -20.26 10.64
N LEU A 300 0.40 -19.50 10.55
CA LEU A 300 0.27 -18.22 11.26
C LEU A 300 0.37 -18.37 12.77
N ASP A 301 -0.17 -19.44 13.37
CA ASP A 301 -0.10 -19.62 14.83
C ASP A 301 1.36 -19.70 15.33
N THR A 302 2.28 -20.22 14.51
CA THR A 302 3.72 -20.26 14.81
C THR A 302 4.39 -18.89 14.68
N PHE A 303 3.98 -18.10 13.68
CA PHE A 303 4.67 -16.85 13.33
C PHE A 303 4.04 -15.60 13.95
N LEU A 304 2.77 -15.67 14.38
CA LEU A 304 2.03 -14.55 14.95
C LEU A 304 2.71 -13.94 16.19
N PRO A 305 3.24 -14.74 17.14
CA PRO A 305 3.99 -14.21 18.29
C PRO A 305 5.27 -13.47 17.89
N LEU A 306 5.78 -13.72 16.68
CA LEU A 306 7.02 -13.14 16.17
C LEU A 306 6.78 -11.85 15.39
N ILE A 307 5.51 -11.48 15.12
CA ILE A 307 5.18 -10.24 14.43
C ILE A 307 5.54 -9.08 15.36
N PRO A 308 6.48 -8.21 14.98
CA PRO A 308 7.05 -7.24 15.90
C PRO A 308 6.22 -5.95 15.90
N VAL A 309 4.94 -6.07 16.25
CA VAL A 309 3.95 -5.00 16.27
C VAL A 309 3.38 -4.79 17.68
N PRO A 310 2.87 -3.59 18.00
CA PRO A 310 2.18 -3.35 19.26
C PRO A 310 1.05 -4.35 19.52
N GLN A 311 0.77 -4.61 20.80
CA GLN A 311 -0.22 -5.60 21.23
C GLN A 311 -1.60 -5.41 20.57
N TYR A 312 -2.09 -4.17 20.45
CA TYR A 312 -3.37 -3.90 19.78
C TYR A 312 -3.38 -4.30 18.29
N GLU A 313 -2.22 -4.23 17.61
CA GLU A 313 -2.07 -4.66 16.22
C GLU A 313 -2.11 -6.19 16.12
N LEU A 314 -1.49 -6.89 17.07
CA LEU A 314 -1.55 -8.35 17.17
C LEU A 314 -2.98 -8.82 17.41
N GLU A 315 -3.73 -8.15 18.29
CA GLU A 315 -5.14 -8.45 18.56
C GLU A 315 -5.99 -8.28 17.30
N TYR A 316 -5.78 -7.19 16.55
CA TYR A 316 -6.47 -6.97 15.27
C TYR A 316 -6.16 -8.06 14.23
N ILE A 317 -4.88 -8.43 14.06
CA ILE A 317 -4.49 -9.51 13.14
C ILE A 317 -5.08 -10.85 13.60
N SER A 318 -5.05 -11.12 14.91
CA SER A 318 -5.62 -12.33 15.51
C SER A 318 -7.11 -12.44 15.23
N GLN A 319 -7.87 -11.34 15.34
CA GLN A 319 -9.29 -11.32 15.02
C GLN A 319 -9.54 -11.68 13.55
N ILE A 320 -8.77 -11.10 12.61
CA ILE A 320 -8.89 -11.45 11.19
C ILE A 320 -8.60 -12.95 10.97
N ILE A 321 -7.59 -13.51 11.64
CA ILE A 321 -7.25 -14.93 11.55
C ILE A 321 -8.40 -15.80 12.07
N GLN A 322 -8.98 -15.46 13.22
CA GLN A 322 -10.11 -16.19 13.78
C GLN A 322 -11.33 -16.13 12.87
N ASP A 323 -11.64 -14.95 12.32
CA ASP A 323 -12.74 -14.77 11.36
C ASP A 323 -12.51 -15.59 10.08
N LEU A 324 -11.28 -15.60 9.57
CA LEU A 324 -10.91 -16.44 8.42
C LEU A 324 -11.09 -17.91 8.72
N LYS A 325 -10.57 -18.41 9.85
CA LYS A 325 -10.70 -19.81 10.27
C LYS A 325 -12.17 -20.21 10.38
N SER A 326 -13.00 -19.39 11.05
CA SER A 326 -14.43 -19.63 11.21
C SER A 326 -15.17 -19.62 9.87
N ASN A 327 -14.93 -18.64 9.00
CA ASN A 327 -15.60 -18.56 7.70
C ASN A 327 -15.16 -19.69 6.74
N LEU A 328 -13.91 -20.14 6.83
CA LEU A 328 -13.42 -21.32 6.10
C LEU A 328 -14.12 -22.58 6.59
N GLU A 329 -14.26 -22.76 7.90
CA GLU A 329 -14.99 -23.90 8.47
C GLU A 329 -16.45 -23.94 8.02
N ILE A 330 -17.15 -22.79 8.04
CA ILE A 330 -18.50 -22.65 7.50
C ILE A 330 -18.55 -23.06 6.02
N GLY A 331 -17.60 -22.57 5.22
CA GLY A 331 -17.52 -22.90 3.80
C GLY A 331 -17.26 -24.39 3.54
N TYR A 332 -16.39 -25.01 4.33
CA TYR A 332 -16.13 -26.44 4.26
C TYR A 332 -17.35 -27.26 4.66
N ASN A 333 -18.03 -26.91 5.75
CA ASN A 333 -19.23 -27.61 6.20
C ASN A 333 -20.38 -27.49 5.19
N SER A 334 -20.56 -26.32 4.57
CA SER A 334 -21.51 -26.12 3.47
C SER A 334 -21.20 -27.03 2.27
N LEU A 335 -19.92 -27.12 1.91
CA LEU A 335 -19.43 -27.97 0.82
C LEU A 335 -19.66 -29.45 1.13
N ALA A 336 -19.29 -29.89 2.34
CA ALA A 336 -19.42 -31.27 2.80
C ALA A 336 -20.90 -31.71 2.85
N ASN A 337 -21.78 -30.88 3.40
CA ASN A 337 -23.23 -31.16 3.42
C ASN A 337 -23.81 -31.28 2.00
N THR A 338 -23.40 -30.40 1.09
CA THR A 338 -23.83 -30.48 -0.32
C THR A 338 -23.34 -31.76 -0.99
N TRP A 339 -22.11 -32.18 -0.68
CA TRP A 339 -21.54 -33.42 -1.19
C TRP A 339 -22.26 -34.66 -0.65
N SER A 340 -22.51 -34.74 0.66
CA SER A 340 -23.24 -35.87 1.27
C SER A 340 -24.66 -36.01 0.70
N LYS A 341 -25.38 -34.90 0.49
CA LYS A 341 -26.69 -34.93 -0.17
C LYS A 341 -26.64 -35.48 -1.59
N TYR A 342 -25.58 -35.17 -2.34
CA TYR A 342 -25.36 -35.72 -3.67
C TYR A 342 -25.09 -37.24 -3.64
N GLU A 343 -24.29 -37.70 -2.67
CA GLU A 343 -24.04 -39.15 -2.48
C GLU A 343 -25.31 -39.91 -2.10
N GLU A 344 -26.19 -39.30 -1.31
CA GLU A 344 -27.48 -39.88 -0.91
C GLU A 344 -28.52 -39.90 -2.04
N SER A 345 -28.61 -38.81 -2.82
CA SER A 345 -29.65 -38.68 -3.85
C SER A 345 -29.31 -39.38 -5.16
N ASN A 346 -28.01 -39.62 -5.42
CA ASN A 346 -27.46 -40.19 -6.65
C ASN A 346 -27.94 -39.51 -7.96
N ASP A 347 -28.58 -38.35 -7.85
CA ASP A 347 -29.11 -37.60 -8.99
C ASP A 347 -29.22 -36.10 -8.70
N SER A 348 -29.00 -35.36 -9.79
CA SER A 348 -29.00 -33.92 -9.98
C SER A 348 -27.70 -33.15 -9.66
N HIS A 349 -26.87 -32.95 -10.70
CA HIS A 349 -25.85 -31.89 -10.79
C HIS A 349 -26.40 -30.48 -10.51
N SER A 350 -27.73 -30.30 -10.49
CA SER A 350 -28.38 -29.05 -10.11
C SER A 350 -28.02 -28.61 -8.69
N LEU A 351 -27.78 -29.55 -7.76
CA LEU A 351 -27.32 -29.25 -6.39
C LEU A 351 -26.02 -28.43 -6.37
N PHE A 352 -25.19 -28.56 -7.39
CA PHE A 352 -23.91 -27.85 -7.47
C PHE A 352 -24.05 -26.51 -8.16
N HIS A 353 -25.06 -26.34 -9.02
CA HIS A 353 -25.11 -25.23 -9.95
C HIS A 353 -25.13 -23.86 -9.24
N ASP A 354 -25.81 -23.80 -8.10
CA ASP A 354 -25.99 -22.58 -7.31
C ASP A 354 -25.06 -22.51 -6.10
N HIS A 355 -24.25 -23.55 -5.84
CA HIS A 355 -23.29 -23.51 -4.74
C HIS A 355 -22.12 -22.57 -5.07
N PRO A 356 -21.77 -21.61 -4.19
CA PRO A 356 -20.72 -20.63 -4.47
C PRO A 356 -19.32 -21.25 -4.58
N LEU A 357 -19.14 -22.46 -4.04
CA LEU A 357 -17.90 -23.25 -4.10
C LEU A 357 -17.98 -24.43 -5.10
N LYS A 358 -18.90 -24.39 -6.07
CA LYS A 358 -19.17 -25.50 -7.00
C LYS A 358 -17.96 -26.05 -7.74
N ALA A 359 -16.94 -25.24 -8.01
CA ALA A 359 -15.73 -25.71 -8.66
C ALA A 359 -14.98 -26.79 -7.84
N LEU A 360 -15.06 -26.76 -6.51
CA LEU A 360 -14.50 -27.80 -5.66
C LEU A 360 -15.32 -29.10 -5.76
N LEU A 361 -16.66 -29.00 -5.76
CA LEU A 361 -17.56 -30.15 -5.95
C LEU A 361 -17.33 -30.82 -7.31
N TYR A 362 -17.21 -30.05 -8.40
CA TYR A 362 -16.88 -30.59 -9.72
C TYR A 362 -15.48 -31.20 -9.79
N THR A 363 -14.53 -30.68 -9.01
CA THR A 363 -13.19 -31.28 -8.91
C THR A 363 -13.27 -32.65 -8.22
N LYS A 364 -14.05 -32.76 -7.13
CA LYS A 364 -14.30 -34.04 -6.45
C LYS A 364 -15.01 -35.05 -7.35
N LEU A 365 -15.98 -34.62 -8.17
CA LEU A 365 -16.60 -35.49 -9.18
C LEU A 365 -15.60 -36.01 -10.20
N LYS A 366 -14.72 -35.12 -10.68
CA LYS A 366 -13.73 -35.46 -11.71
C LYS A 366 -12.64 -36.40 -11.18
N PHE A 367 -12.32 -36.28 -9.90
CA PHE A 367 -11.26 -37.01 -9.20
C PHE A 367 -11.82 -37.64 -7.93
N PRO A 368 -12.68 -38.69 -8.04
CA PRO A 368 -13.39 -39.28 -6.92
C PRO A 368 -12.47 -39.88 -5.85
N GLU A 369 -11.25 -40.24 -6.22
CA GLU A 369 -10.20 -40.76 -5.34
C GLU A 369 -9.64 -39.73 -4.34
N LEU A 370 -9.80 -38.42 -4.60
CA LEU A 370 -9.30 -37.37 -3.72
C LEU A 370 -10.29 -37.09 -2.61
N GLU A 371 -9.86 -37.02 -1.36
CA GLU A 371 -10.73 -36.59 -0.26
C GLU A 371 -11.20 -35.14 -0.45
N LEU A 372 -12.44 -34.84 -0.09
CA LEU A 372 -12.98 -33.47 -0.22
C LEU A 372 -12.15 -32.47 0.60
N LYS A 373 -11.61 -32.92 1.73
CA LYS A 373 -10.70 -32.15 2.58
C LYS A 373 -9.37 -31.81 1.89
N ASP A 374 -8.84 -32.73 1.08
CA ASP A 374 -7.60 -32.49 0.33
C ASP A 374 -7.81 -31.48 -0.79
N ILE A 375 -8.96 -31.57 -1.48
CA ILE A 375 -9.38 -30.59 -2.49
C ILE A 375 -9.56 -29.21 -1.84
N TRP A 376 -10.20 -29.15 -0.67
CA TRP A 376 -10.40 -27.91 0.10
C TRP A 376 -9.08 -27.25 0.50
N ASN A 377 -8.12 -28.05 0.99
CA ASN A 377 -6.82 -27.58 1.44
C ASN A 377 -5.87 -27.21 0.28
N ASN A 378 -6.23 -27.51 -0.96
CA ASN A 378 -5.40 -27.19 -2.12
C ASN A 378 -5.32 -25.67 -2.36
N PRO A 379 -4.10 -25.06 -2.35
CA PRO A 379 -3.91 -23.61 -2.53
C PRO A 379 -4.43 -23.06 -3.86
N LYS A 380 -4.58 -23.90 -4.90
CA LYS A 380 -5.15 -23.50 -6.20
C LYS A 380 -6.55 -22.90 -6.06
N PHE A 381 -7.30 -23.27 -5.02
CA PHE A 381 -8.66 -22.77 -4.77
C PHE A 381 -8.70 -21.58 -3.81
N ASP A 382 -7.57 -21.04 -3.35
CA ASP A 382 -7.55 -19.93 -2.38
C ASP A 382 -8.30 -18.69 -2.86
N LYS A 383 -8.20 -18.33 -4.14
CA LYS A 383 -8.97 -17.20 -4.71
C LYS A 383 -10.48 -17.44 -4.63
N LEU A 384 -10.92 -18.68 -4.86
CA LEU A 384 -12.34 -19.04 -4.81
C LEU A 384 -12.84 -19.05 -3.36
N LYS A 385 -12.07 -19.64 -2.43
CA LYS A 385 -12.35 -19.61 -0.98
C LYS A 385 -12.43 -18.16 -0.48
N LEU A 386 -11.49 -17.32 -0.91
CA LEU A 386 -11.47 -15.90 -0.57
C LEU A 386 -12.72 -15.18 -1.08
N ASN A 387 -13.12 -15.39 -2.34
CA ASN A 387 -14.34 -14.78 -2.88
C ASN A 387 -15.60 -15.21 -2.12
N TYR A 388 -15.67 -16.48 -1.70
CA TYR A 388 -16.76 -16.97 -0.85
C TYR A 388 -16.75 -16.27 0.52
N ILE A 389 -15.60 -16.20 1.19
CA ILE A 389 -15.45 -15.55 2.49
C ILE A 389 -15.74 -14.05 2.41
N THR A 390 -15.24 -13.35 1.40
CA THR A 390 -15.50 -11.92 1.24
C THR A 390 -16.96 -11.65 0.86
N GLY A 391 -17.61 -12.58 0.15
CA GLY A 391 -19.06 -12.57 -0.08
C GLY A 391 -19.88 -12.86 1.18
N LEU A 392 -19.35 -13.62 2.14
CA LEU A 392 -19.93 -13.77 3.48
C LEU A 392 -19.68 -12.53 4.36
N GLN A 393 -18.57 -11.82 4.17
CA GLN A 393 -18.26 -10.59 4.91
C GLN A 393 -19.02 -9.37 4.38
N SER A 394 -19.38 -9.34 3.09
CA SER A 394 -20.28 -8.33 2.52
C SER A 394 -21.73 -8.48 2.99
N SER A 395 -22.04 -9.58 3.69
CA SER A 395 -23.26 -9.73 4.47
C SER A 395 -22.94 -9.63 5.98
N SER A 396 -23.16 -8.44 6.55
CA SER A 396 -23.57 -8.25 7.97
C SER A 396 -22.54 -8.15 9.12
N LYS A 397 -21.21 -8.24 8.96
CA LYS A 397 -20.27 -8.18 10.12
C LYS A 397 -19.56 -6.85 10.41
N ASP A 398 -19.53 -5.90 9.47
CA ASP A 398 -18.84 -4.60 9.67
C ASP A 398 -19.58 -3.62 10.61
N TYR A 399 -20.80 -3.96 10.97
CA TYR A 399 -21.69 -3.10 11.74
C TYR A 399 -22.36 -3.92 12.85
N CYS A 400 -22.53 -3.34 14.02
CA CYS A 400 -23.23 -3.98 15.13
C CYS A 400 -24.66 -4.38 14.73
N LYS A 401 -25.24 -5.36 15.45
CA LYS A 401 -26.67 -5.69 15.29
C LYS A 401 -27.50 -4.41 15.43
N LEU A 402 -28.41 -4.19 14.48
CA LEU A 402 -29.28 -3.03 14.46
C LEU A 402 -30.19 -3.05 15.69
N ASN A 403 -30.13 -1.99 16.51
CA ASN A 403 -31.16 -1.69 17.47
C ASN A 403 -31.44 -0.19 17.42
N LEU A 404 -32.61 0.17 16.90
CA LEU A 404 -33.05 1.56 16.78
C LEU A 404 -33.16 2.26 18.14
N LEU A 405 -33.32 1.49 19.23
CA LEU A 405 -33.43 2.01 20.60
C LEU A 405 -32.09 2.49 21.17
N ASP A 406 -30.96 2.09 20.58
CA ASP A 406 -29.62 2.39 21.12
C ASP A 406 -29.05 3.73 20.61
N PHE A 407 -29.77 4.41 19.72
CA PHE A 407 -29.36 5.74 19.26
C PHE A 407 -29.66 6.79 20.34
N LYS A 408 -28.60 7.35 20.93
CA LYS A 408 -28.71 8.53 21.79
C LYS A 408 -29.39 9.65 21.00
N GLN A 409 -30.43 10.24 21.59
CA GLN A 409 -31.18 11.34 20.99
C GLN A 409 -30.23 12.42 20.45
N PRO A 410 -30.57 13.07 19.31
CA PRO A 410 -29.75 14.14 18.76
C PRO A 410 -29.48 15.22 19.82
N HIS A 411 -28.33 15.90 19.73
CA HIS A 411 -28.16 17.14 20.48
C HIS A 411 -29.37 18.05 20.21
N ASN A 412 -29.98 18.65 21.24
CA ASN A 412 -31.30 19.30 21.25
C ASN A 412 -31.58 20.36 20.14
N ASN A 413 -30.62 20.68 19.27
CA ASN A 413 -30.75 21.64 18.18
C ASN A 413 -30.64 21.02 16.77
N ASP A 414 -30.46 19.70 16.61
CA ASP A 414 -30.35 19.04 15.29
C ASP A 414 -31.74 18.61 14.77
N THR A 415 -32.41 19.49 14.01
CA THR A 415 -33.80 19.29 13.58
C THR A 415 -33.95 18.32 12.40
N ASN A 416 -33.01 18.32 11.42
CA ASN A 416 -33.05 17.42 10.27
C ASN A 416 -31.71 16.74 9.93
N GLY A 417 -30.61 17.07 10.61
CA GLY A 417 -29.30 16.46 10.38
C GLY A 417 -28.56 16.94 9.15
N LEU A 418 -29.03 17.98 8.47
CA LEU A 418 -28.45 18.51 7.24
C LEU A 418 -27.85 19.90 7.48
N ALA A 419 -26.87 20.27 6.65
CA ALA A 419 -26.40 21.64 6.57
C ALA A 419 -27.57 22.58 6.22
N GLU A 420 -27.74 23.64 7.00
CA GLU A 420 -28.80 24.64 6.80
C GLU A 420 -28.69 25.31 5.41
N ILE A 421 -27.46 25.56 4.96
CA ILE A 421 -27.19 26.13 3.65
C ILE A 421 -26.95 25.00 2.66
N HIS A 422 -27.93 24.80 1.78
CA HIS A 422 -27.80 23.87 0.66
C HIS A 422 -26.65 24.30 -0.27
N PRO A 423 -26.01 23.34 -0.96
CA PRO A 423 -25.04 23.66 -2.00
C PRO A 423 -25.65 24.60 -3.05
N ILE A 424 -25.04 25.76 -3.25
CA ILE A 424 -25.44 26.76 -4.27
C ILE A 424 -24.29 26.98 -5.26
N ILE A 425 -24.61 27.41 -6.48
CA ILE A 425 -23.61 27.81 -7.46
C ILE A 425 -23.39 29.31 -7.32
N ASP A 426 -22.15 29.73 -7.13
CA ASP A 426 -21.76 31.13 -7.18
C ASP A 426 -21.80 31.61 -8.63
N GLU A 427 -22.71 32.55 -8.94
CA GLU A 427 -22.94 33.02 -10.31
C GLU A 427 -21.70 33.66 -10.94
N LYS A 428 -20.81 34.24 -10.15
CA LYS A 428 -19.60 34.93 -10.65
C LYS A 428 -18.48 33.96 -11.01
N SER A 429 -18.22 32.98 -10.14
CA SER A 429 -17.12 32.03 -10.33
C SER A 429 -17.54 30.72 -11.00
N ASN A 430 -18.84 30.49 -11.15
CA ASN A 430 -19.42 29.23 -11.60
C ASN A 430 -18.91 28.02 -10.78
N LYS A 431 -18.68 28.24 -9.48
CA LYS A 431 -18.22 27.21 -8.53
C LYS A 431 -19.28 26.97 -7.47
N PHE A 432 -19.34 25.75 -6.96
CA PHE A 432 -20.20 25.43 -5.83
C PHE A 432 -19.68 26.10 -4.55
N ILE A 433 -20.61 26.66 -3.77
CA ILE A 433 -20.41 27.04 -2.38
C ILE A 433 -21.10 25.97 -1.54
N VAL A 434 -20.32 25.28 -0.71
CA VAL A 434 -20.81 24.18 0.13
C VAL A 434 -20.49 24.51 1.58
N HIS A 435 -21.48 24.39 2.45
CA HIS A 435 -21.32 24.52 3.90
C HIS A 435 -21.48 23.17 4.57
N CYS A 436 -20.64 22.90 5.56
CA CYS A 436 -20.74 21.73 6.41
C CYS A 436 -21.95 21.86 7.35
N TYR A 437 -22.36 20.76 7.96
CA TYR A 437 -23.43 20.77 8.97
C TYR A 437 -23.07 21.64 10.20
N CYS A 438 -21.77 21.85 10.47
CA CYS A 438 -21.30 22.75 11.52
C CYS A 438 -21.25 24.24 11.07
N SER A 439 -21.94 24.58 9.99
CA SER A 439 -22.06 25.91 9.38
C SER A 439 -20.79 26.54 8.80
N HIS A 440 -19.64 25.85 8.90
CA HIS A 440 -18.38 26.27 8.29
C HIS A 440 -18.34 25.93 6.79
N LYS A 441 -17.58 26.69 6.01
CA LYS A 441 -17.42 26.39 4.57
C LYS A 441 -16.65 25.08 4.37
N MET A 442 -16.90 24.45 3.23
CA MET A 442 -16.14 23.28 2.79
C MET A 442 -15.22 23.65 1.63
N ASN A 443 -13.97 23.22 1.71
CA ASN A 443 -12.97 23.36 0.68
C ASN A 443 -13.08 22.20 -0.31
N TYR A 444 -13.15 22.55 -1.60
CA TYR A 444 -13.05 21.58 -2.68
C TYR A 444 -11.58 21.28 -2.98
N ILE A 445 -11.16 20.04 -2.74
CA ILE A 445 -9.77 19.61 -2.91
C ILE A 445 -9.66 18.41 -3.83
N ARG A 446 -8.59 18.36 -4.61
CA ARG A 446 -8.13 17.15 -5.29
C ARG A 446 -6.98 16.56 -4.49
N LEU A 447 -7.12 15.31 -4.06
CA LEU A 447 -6.11 14.66 -3.23
C LEU A 447 -4.79 14.50 -3.99
N LYS A 448 -3.70 15.03 -3.41
CA LYS A 448 -2.32 14.87 -3.92
C LYS A 448 -1.62 13.62 -3.35
N ARG A 449 -2.22 12.99 -2.35
CA ARG A 449 -1.77 11.75 -1.71
C ARG A 449 -3.00 10.95 -1.26
N ASN A 450 -2.85 9.65 -1.06
CA ASN A 450 -3.93 8.84 -0.47
C ASN A 450 -4.31 9.42 0.89
N ARG A 451 -5.61 9.46 1.18
CA ARG A 451 -6.16 9.92 2.46
C ARG A 451 -6.98 8.79 3.07
N THR A 452 -6.56 8.33 4.23
CA THR A 452 -7.21 7.24 4.95
C THR A 452 -7.95 7.80 6.15
N ILE A 453 -9.24 7.51 6.27
CA ILE A 453 -10.06 7.89 7.42
C ILE A 453 -10.60 6.63 8.13
N PRO A 454 -10.71 6.62 9.47
CA PRO A 454 -11.38 5.54 10.18
C PRO A 454 -12.84 5.37 9.70
N LYS A 455 -13.28 4.13 9.52
CA LYS A 455 -14.67 3.78 9.26
C LYS A 455 -15.38 3.66 10.62
N ALA A 456 -16.51 4.34 10.77
CA ALA A 456 -17.37 4.22 11.94
C ALA A 456 -18.56 3.31 11.63
N CYS A 457 -18.96 2.54 12.64
CA CYS A 457 -20.18 1.77 12.67
C CYS A 457 -21.41 2.71 12.74
N PHE A 458 -22.61 2.20 12.47
CA PHE A 458 -23.85 2.95 12.67
C PHE A 458 -24.00 3.45 14.10
N CYS A 459 -23.55 2.69 15.10
CA CYS A 459 -23.55 3.11 16.51
C CYS A 459 -22.47 4.16 16.86
N GLY A 460 -21.64 4.56 15.90
CA GLY A 460 -20.56 5.53 16.09
C GLY A 460 -19.23 4.96 16.61
N HIS A 461 -19.19 3.68 17.00
CA HIS A 461 -17.91 3.03 17.31
C HIS A 461 -17.04 2.90 16.07
N LEU A 462 -15.73 3.15 16.20
CA LEU A 462 -14.78 2.89 15.13
C LEU A 462 -14.65 1.38 14.92
N THR A 463 -14.77 0.93 13.67
CA THR A 463 -14.78 -0.51 13.34
C THR A 463 -13.37 -1.10 13.24
N GLY A 464 -12.32 -0.32 13.54
CA GLY A 464 -10.92 -0.66 13.22
C GLY A 464 -10.60 -0.64 11.72
N LEU A 465 -11.60 -0.59 10.85
CA LEU A 465 -11.43 -0.48 9.40
C LEU A 465 -11.18 0.96 9.00
N THR A 466 -10.61 1.15 7.82
CA THR A 466 -10.38 2.47 7.24
C THR A 466 -10.96 2.58 5.84
N LYS A 467 -11.45 3.77 5.48
CA LYS A 467 -11.79 4.16 4.11
C LYS A 467 -10.63 4.95 3.54
N THR A 468 -10.03 4.42 2.48
CA THR A 468 -8.96 5.10 1.74
C THR A 468 -9.54 5.80 0.51
N TYR A 469 -9.38 7.11 0.47
CA TYR A 469 -9.55 7.92 -0.74
C TYR A 469 -8.21 7.97 -1.47
N PHE A 470 -8.20 7.53 -2.73
CA PHE A 470 -6.97 7.46 -3.50
C PHE A 470 -6.55 8.83 -4.04
N ILE A 471 -5.28 8.94 -4.41
CA ILE A 471 -4.75 10.11 -5.12
C ILE A 471 -5.64 10.45 -6.33
N GLY A 472 -5.91 11.75 -6.52
CA GLY A 472 -6.76 12.24 -7.59
C GLY A 472 -8.26 12.31 -7.26
N THR A 473 -8.73 11.67 -6.18
CA THR A 473 -10.12 11.81 -5.73
C THR A 473 -10.44 13.27 -5.38
N LYS A 474 -11.62 13.73 -5.79
CA LYS A 474 -12.15 15.09 -5.54
C LYS A 474 -13.09 15.04 -4.33
N LEU A 475 -12.79 15.84 -3.31
CA LEU A 475 -13.52 15.86 -2.04
C LEU A 475 -13.92 17.28 -1.65
N TRP A 476 -15.05 17.39 -0.98
CA TRP A 476 -15.43 18.53 -0.16
C TRP A 476 -15.02 18.23 1.29
N VAL A 477 -14.24 19.13 1.89
CA VAL A 477 -13.67 18.96 3.24
C VAL A 477 -13.95 20.20 4.07
N CYS A 478 -14.52 20.04 5.26
CA CYS A 478 -14.79 21.17 6.17
C CYS A 478 -13.51 21.97 6.44
N GLU A 479 -13.57 23.30 6.34
CA GLU A 479 -12.42 24.16 6.68
C GLU A 479 -12.04 24.04 8.17
N ASN A 480 -13.00 23.66 9.01
CA ASN A 480 -12.81 23.39 10.42
C ASN A 480 -12.48 21.90 10.71
N GLU A 481 -11.73 21.25 9.82
CA GLU A 481 -11.49 19.79 9.86
C GLU A 481 -10.98 19.29 11.22
N LYS A 482 -10.16 20.12 11.89
CA LYS A 482 -9.58 19.83 13.21
C LYS A 482 -10.65 19.48 14.26
N TYR A 483 -11.82 20.09 14.17
CA TYR A 483 -12.92 19.90 15.13
C TYR A 483 -14.15 19.25 14.50
N CYS A 484 -14.23 19.23 13.16
CA CYS A 484 -15.32 18.64 12.40
C CYS A 484 -14.77 17.78 11.26
N PRO A 485 -14.80 16.43 11.34
CA PRO A 485 -14.29 15.55 10.29
C PRO A 485 -15.22 15.47 9.05
N GLY A 486 -16.01 16.52 8.81
CA GLY A 486 -16.97 16.64 7.73
C GLY A 486 -16.29 16.51 6.37
N THR A 487 -16.56 15.39 5.71
CA THR A 487 -16.00 15.05 4.39
C THR A 487 -17.08 14.45 3.51
N MET A 488 -17.05 14.79 2.22
CA MET A 488 -18.01 14.34 1.22
C MET A 488 -17.37 14.23 -0.15
N GLU A 489 -17.77 13.23 -0.93
CA GLU A 489 -17.30 13.05 -2.29
C GLU A 489 -17.96 14.05 -3.26
N SER A 490 -17.26 14.32 -4.36
CA SER A 490 -17.76 15.16 -5.44
C SER A 490 -18.16 14.29 -6.64
N ARG A 491 -19.21 14.72 -7.34
CA ARG A 491 -19.53 14.24 -8.69
C ARG A 491 -18.47 14.74 -9.68
N PRO A 492 -18.38 14.16 -10.90
CA PRO A 492 -17.39 14.54 -11.90
C PRO A 492 -17.37 16.04 -12.26
N ASP A 493 -18.56 16.66 -12.26
CA ASP A 493 -18.81 18.09 -12.51
C ASP A 493 -18.39 19.03 -11.37
N GLY A 494 -17.92 18.49 -10.23
CA GLY A 494 -17.54 19.28 -9.06
C GLY A 494 -18.68 19.50 -8.06
N SER A 495 -19.91 19.11 -8.38
CA SER A 495 -21.03 19.22 -7.46
C SER A 495 -20.88 18.23 -6.30
N PRO A 496 -21.30 18.60 -5.08
CA PRO A 496 -21.29 17.67 -3.96
C PRO A 496 -22.23 16.49 -4.21
N LEU A 497 -21.84 15.28 -3.75
CA LEU A 497 -22.67 14.08 -3.94
C LEU A 497 -24.05 14.19 -3.27
N GLY A 498 -24.16 15.01 -2.21
CA GLY A 498 -25.41 15.27 -1.49
C GLY A 498 -25.30 16.50 -0.59
N ILE A 499 -26.21 16.61 0.39
CA ILE A 499 -26.18 17.69 1.38
C ILE A 499 -25.30 17.21 2.56
N PRO A 500 -24.29 17.99 2.99
CA PRO A 500 -23.48 17.66 4.16
C PRO A 500 -24.37 17.40 5.38
N ALA A 501 -24.06 16.33 6.11
CA ALA A 501 -24.91 15.84 7.19
C ALA A 501 -24.16 15.80 8.53
N SER A 502 -24.91 15.93 9.62
CA SER A 502 -24.42 15.71 10.98
C SER A 502 -23.90 14.28 11.14
N PRO A 503 -23.03 14.00 12.12
CA PRO A 503 -22.51 12.66 12.35
C PRO A 503 -23.64 11.63 12.54
N PHE A 504 -24.71 12.04 13.22
CA PHE A 504 -25.89 11.20 13.45
C PHE A 504 -26.67 10.93 12.15
N CYS A 505 -26.99 11.96 11.36
CA CYS A 505 -27.65 11.74 10.06
C CYS A 505 -26.79 10.91 9.10
N LYS A 506 -25.46 11.10 9.12
CA LYS A 506 -24.52 10.27 8.35
C LYS A 506 -24.58 8.80 8.78
N GLN A 507 -24.72 8.50 10.07
CA GLN A 507 -24.91 7.13 10.55
C GLN A 507 -26.21 6.51 10.02
N LEU A 508 -27.32 7.25 10.06
CA LEU A 508 -28.61 6.78 9.53
C LEU A 508 -28.57 6.53 8.02
N ARG A 509 -27.90 7.40 7.25
CA ARG A 509 -27.68 7.20 5.81
C ARG A 509 -26.88 5.93 5.53
N LEU A 510 -25.79 5.70 6.28
CA LEU A 510 -24.98 4.49 6.17
C LEU A 510 -25.80 3.24 6.50
N MET A 511 -26.62 3.30 7.54
CA MET A 511 -27.49 2.18 7.94
C MET A 511 -28.50 1.83 6.85
N SER A 512 -29.09 2.86 6.24
CA SER A 512 -30.02 2.64 5.15
C SER A 512 -29.35 2.00 3.91
N HIS A 513 -28.13 2.43 3.57
CA HIS A 513 -27.35 1.81 2.49
C HIS A 513 -27.05 0.34 2.75
N GLU A 514 -26.75 -0.04 3.99
CA GLU A 514 -26.53 -1.43 4.35
C GLU A 514 -27.78 -2.30 4.17
N LEU A 515 -28.94 -1.81 4.61
CA LEU A 515 -30.21 -2.52 4.40
C LEU A 515 -30.53 -2.68 2.90
N ILE A 516 -30.28 -1.64 2.11
CA ILE A 516 -30.38 -1.70 0.64
C ILE A 516 -29.45 -2.78 0.07
N ASN A 517 -28.19 -2.81 0.49
CA ASN A 517 -27.22 -3.81 0.04
C ASN A 517 -27.65 -5.23 0.40
N ARG A 518 -28.24 -5.45 1.59
CA ARG A 518 -28.77 -6.76 1.99
C ARG A 518 -29.86 -7.25 1.03
N LEU A 519 -30.83 -6.40 0.72
CA LEU A 519 -31.91 -6.73 -0.22
C LEU A 519 -31.38 -7.04 -1.63
N ILE A 520 -30.36 -6.31 -2.09
CA ILE A 520 -29.70 -6.56 -3.37
C ILE A 520 -28.94 -7.88 -3.36
N ASN A 521 -28.13 -8.12 -2.32
CA ASN A 521 -27.28 -9.31 -2.20
C ASN A 521 -28.10 -10.60 -2.05
N GLN A 522 -29.29 -10.51 -1.45
CA GLN A 522 -30.24 -11.62 -1.38
C GLN A 522 -31.05 -11.80 -2.68
N ASN A 523 -30.73 -11.06 -3.75
CA ASN A 523 -31.45 -11.03 -5.03
C ASN A 523 -32.95 -10.72 -4.90
N LEU A 524 -33.37 -10.10 -3.80
CA LEU A 524 -34.78 -9.79 -3.58
C LEU A 524 -35.18 -8.58 -4.43
N TRP A 525 -34.34 -7.55 -4.46
CA TRP A 525 -34.67 -6.26 -5.08
C TRP A 525 -33.51 -5.71 -5.91
N SER A 526 -33.82 -5.13 -7.06
CA SER A 526 -32.86 -4.34 -7.84
C SER A 526 -32.77 -2.91 -7.31
N TYR A 527 -31.65 -2.22 -7.59
CA TYR A 527 -31.46 -0.82 -7.21
C TYR A 527 -32.59 0.10 -7.72
N ASN A 528 -33.05 -0.14 -8.96
CA ASN A 528 -34.17 0.61 -9.53
C ASN A 528 -35.49 0.39 -8.78
N LYS A 529 -35.77 -0.85 -8.37
CA LYS A 529 -36.96 -1.18 -7.57
C LYS A 529 -36.90 -0.48 -6.21
N ILE A 530 -35.74 -0.51 -5.55
CA ILE A 530 -35.52 0.21 -4.29
C ILE A 530 -35.76 1.70 -4.45
N ASN A 531 -35.24 2.32 -5.52
CA ASN A 531 -35.43 3.74 -5.77
C ASN A 531 -36.88 4.13 -6.02
N LEU A 532 -37.63 3.32 -6.76
CA LEU A 532 -39.06 3.52 -6.98
C LEU A 532 -39.84 3.42 -5.67
N GLU A 533 -39.56 2.41 -4.86
CA GLU A 533 -40.26 2.19 -3.60
C GLU A 533 -39.98 3.29 -2.58
N LEU A 534 -38.70 3.59 -2.32
CA LEU A 534 -38.34 4.64 -1.36
C LEU A 534 -38.76 6.01 -1.87
N GLY A 535 -38.74 6.23 -3.19
CA GLY A 535 -39.30 7.42 -3.82
C GLY A 535 -40.80 7.57 -3.54
N SER A 536 -41.57 6.51 -3.72
CA SER A 536 -43.00 6.47 -3.38
C SER A 536 -43.25 6.73 -1.90
N LEU A 537 -42.51 6.03 -1.02
CA LEU A 537 -42.58 6.19 0.44
C LEU A 537 -42.36 7.65 0.87
N LEU A 538 -41.35 8.30 0.31
CA LEU A 538 -40.96 9.66 0.66
C LEU A 538 -41.66 10.75 -0.17
N LYS A 539 -42.49 10.37 -1.16
CA LYS A 539 -43.09 11.28 -2.15
C LYS A 539 -42.03 12.07 -2.94
N LEU A 540 -40.92 11.43 -3.26
CA LEU A 540 -39.83 11.97 -4.08
C LEU A 540 -39.83 11.32 -5.46
N SER A 541 -39.40 12.06 -6.49
CA SER A 541 -39.18 11.45 -7.80
C SER A 541 -38.02 10.44 -7.73
N PRO A 542 -38.02 9.37 -8.53
CA PRO A 542 -36.93 8.39 -8.53
C PRO A 542 -35.55 8.99 -8.84
N GLN A 543 -35.51 10.09 -9.61
CA GLN A 543 -34.29 10.82 -9.96
C GLN A 543 -33.73 11.64 -8.79
N ASN A 544 -34.59 12.01 -7.84
CA ASN A 544 -34.23 12.73 -6.62
C ASN A 544 -34.09 11.79 -5.41
N MET A 545 -34.23 10.48 -5.60
CA MET A 545 -34.08 9.49 -4.53
C MET A 545 -32.61 9.08 -4.43
N HIS A 546 -31.88 9.73 -3.53
CA HIS A 546 -30.53 9.32 -3.16
C HIS A 546 -30.31 9.54 -1.66
N MET A 547 -29.79 8.53 -0.94
CA MET A 547 -29.67 8.60 0.53
C MET A 547 -28.82 9.78 1.01
N ALA A 548 -27.82 10.20 0.23
CA ALA A 548 -27.00 11.37 0.52
C ALA A 548 -27.76 12.73 0.50
N GLN A 549 -29.03 12.75 0.10
CA GLN A 549 -29.89 13.94 0.12
C GLN A 549 -30.90 13.93 1.29
N LEU A 550 -31.05 12.79 1.97
CA LEU A 550 -32.09 12.60 2.98
C LEU A 550 -31.64 13.11 4.35
N GLY A 551 -32.57 13.72 5.10
CA GLY A 551 -32.39 14.10 6.49
C GLY A 551 -32.70 12.96 7.44
N ILE A 552 -32.66 13.24 8.74
CA ILE A 552 -32.90 12.26 9.82
C ILE A 552 -34.28 11.61 9.67
N SER A 553 -35.33 12.41 9.49
CA SER A 553 -36.71 11.90 9.43
C SER A 553 -36.92 10.97 8.24
N GLU A 554 -36.44 11.37 7.05
CA GLU A 554 -36.54 10.55 5.84
C GLU A 554 -35.71 9.26 5.98
N CYS A 555 -34.49 9.33 6.52
CA CYS A 555 -33.69 8.15 6.77
C CYS A 555 -34.38 7.17 7.72
N LEU A 556 -34.96 7.63 8.83
CA LEU A 556 -35.66 6.77 9.78
C LEU A 556 -36.85 6.05 9.13
N ARG A 557 -37.62 6.75 8.28
CA ARG A 557 -38.74 6.15 7.53
C ARG A 557 -38.24 5.08 6.54
N CYS A 558 -37.17 5.39 5.79
CA CYS A 558 -36.54 4.41 4.89
C CYS A 558 -36.05 3.18 5.66
N ILE A 559 -35.38 3.39 6.78
CA ILE A 559 -34.87 2.32 7.64
C ILE A 559 -36.01 1.40 8.11
N GLN A 560 -37.07 1.96 8.69
CA GLN A 560 -38.20 1.17 9.19
C GLN A 560 -38.83 0.33 8.07
N HIS A 561 -39.03 0.94 6.91
CA HIS A 561 -39.58 0.26 5.76
C HIS A 561 -38.65 -0.85 5.26
N LEU A 562 -37.36 -0.56 5.04
CA LEU A 562 -36.37 -1.54 4.58
C LEU A 562 -36.20 -2.69 5.59
N GLN A 563 -36.23 -2.40 6.90
CA GLN A 563 -36.16 -3.42 7.95
C GLN A 563 -37.33 -4.39 7.86
N SER A 564 -38.56 -3.89 7.71
CA SER A 564 -39.76 -4.73 7.57
C SER A 564 -39.66 -5.71 6.39
N LEU A 565 -38.96 -5.32 5.32
CA LEU A 565 -38.74 -6.15 4.15
C LEU A 565 -37.64 -7.20 4.39
N THR A 566 -36.69 -6.92 5.28
CA THR A 566 -35.61 -7.85 5.64
C THR A 566 -35.98 -8.81 6.78
N GLU A 567 -36.88 -8.43 7.69
CA GLU A 567 -37.28 -9.22 8.87
C GLU A 567 -38.28 -10.36 8.53
N GLY A 568 -38.90 -10.32 7.34
CA GLY A 568 -39.75 -11.40 6.81
C GLY A 568 -39.00 -12.53 6.09
N VAL A 569 -37.67 -12.46 6.02
CA VAL A 569 -36.82 -13.44 5.35
C VAL A 569 -36.01 -14.19 6.41
N THR A 570 -36.57 -15.28 6.93
CA THR A 570 -35.81 -16.22 7.75
C THR A 570 -34.58 -16.68 6.99
N VAL A 571 -33.40 -16.49 7.61
CA VAL A 571 -32.10 -17.04 7.18
C VAL A 571 -32.16 -18.55 7.08
#